data_AF-A0A6P1NZI7-F1
#
_entry.id   AF-A0A6P1NZI7-F1
#
_cell.length_a   1.000
_cell.length_b   1.000
_cell.length_c   1.000
_cell.angle_alpha   90.00
_cell.angle_beta   90.00
_cell.angle_gamma   90.00
#
_symmetry.space_group_name_H-M   'P 1'
#
loop_
_entity.id
_entity.type
_entity.pdbx_description
1 polymer ?
#
loop_
_entity_poly.entity_id
_entity_poly.type
_entity_poly.pdbx_seq_one_letter_code
_entity_poly.pdbx_strand_id
1 'polypeptide(L)'
;MSKIIKYVLLDILKSKIIIGYTLFLLLLSLGLFYLGGSPEKGILSLLNLVLLTVPLISIVFATTHFYNSYEFMELLVAQPITRQKIFLSEFLGVAFSLSAAFVVGVGLPVLVSGAGLTGLFLVLTGLFITFIFVALAFLACVLTRDKAKGIGFALLLWFFFALLYDGLVLLILYSFSDYPLEYPALAMTALNPIDLGRIMVLLNLDVSALMGYTGALYKNILGSSWGISLSFGLLMLWIVLPLLSAKRIFSRRDV
;
A
#
# COMPACT_ATOMS: atom_id res chain seq x y z
N MET A 1 -22.29 -2.40 -11.61
CA MET A 1 -20.95 -2.25 -11.01
C MET A 1 -20.27 -0.99 -11.54
N SER A 2 -19.99 -0.88 -12.85
CA SER A 2 -19.31 0.31 -13.44
C SER A 2 -19.96 1.65 -13.06
N LYS A 3 -21.29 1.77 -13.06
CA LYS A 3 -21.98 3.01 -12.65
C LYS A 3 -21.69 3.41 -11.19
N ILE A 4 -21.79 2.46 -10.24
CA ILE A 4 -21.56 2.72 -8.80
C ILE A 4 -20.11 3.13 -8.57
N ILE A 5 -19.16 2.39 -9.15
CA ILE A 5 -17.73 2.72 -9.06
C ILE A 5 -17.46 4.13 -9.57
N LYS A 6 -18.05 4.51 -10.72
CA LYS A 6 -17.89 5.84 -11.28
C LYS A 6 -18.42 6.93 -10.34
N TYR A 7 -19.59 6.73 -9.72
CA TYR A 7 -20.14 7.71 -8.79
C TYR A 7 -19.29 7.85 -7.54
N VAL A 8 -18.92 6.73 -6.91
CA VAL A 8 -18.05 6.72 -5.72
C VAL A 8 -16.71 7.38 -6.04
N LEU A 9 -16.09 7.05 -7.16
CA LEU A 9 -14.82 7.65 -7.59
C LEU A 9 -14.94 9.17 -7.80
N LEU A 10 -15.98 9.63 -8.49
CA LEU A 10 -16.18 11.06 -8.73
C LEU A 10 -16.49 11.85 -7.46
N ASP A 11 -17.17 11.23 -6.49
CA ASP A 11 -17.45 11.84 -5.19
C ASP A 11 -16.17 11.98 -4.38
N ILE A 12 -15.42 10.88 -4.29
CA ILE A 12 -14.15 10.79 -3.57
C ILE A 12 -13.11 11.77 -4.15
N LEU A 13 -12.96 11.87 -5.47
CA LEU A 13 -12.00 12.80 -6.10
C LEU A 13 -12.30 14.28 -5.83
N LYS A 14 -13.55 14.64 -5.53
CA LYS A 14 -13.93 16.02 -5.15
C LYS A 14 -13.69 16.31 -3.67
N SER A 15 -13.36 15.29 -2.87
CA SER A 15 -13.10 15.46 -1.44
C SER A 15 -11.85 16.33 -1.21
N LYS A 16 -12.00 17.33 -0.32
CA LYS A 16 -10.89 18.20 0.11
C LYS A 16 -9.72 17.41 0.66
N ILE A 17 -9.98 16.27 1.29
CA ILE A 17 -8.94 15.41 1.88
C ILE A 17 -8.05 14.81 0.77
N ILE A 18 -8.64 14.36 -0.35
CA ILE A 18 -7.88 13.76 -1.45
C ILE A 18 -7.16 14.81 -2.28
N ILE A 19 -7.76 15.97 -2.47
CA ILE A 19 -7.08 17.11 -3.09
C ILE A 19 -5.86 17.50 -2.21
N GLY A 20 -6.06 17.61 -0.90
CA GLY A 20 -4.98 17.87 0.05
C GLY A 20 -3.88 16.80 0.03
N TYR A 21 -4.25 15.52 0.00
CA TYR A 21 -3.32 14.40 -0.13
C TYR A 21 -2.50 14.46 -1.44
N THR A 22 -3.16 14.73 -2.56
CA THR A 22 -2.52 14.85 -3.87
C THR A 22 -1.51 16.00 -3.87
N LEU A 23 -1.92 17.18 -3.38
CA LEU A 23 -1.05 18.35 -3.28
C LEU A 23 0.11 18.12 -2.32
N PHE A 24 -0.13 17.47 -1.18
CA PHE A 24 0.91 17.13 -0.22
C PHE A 24 1.98 16.23 -0.85
N LEU A 25 1.57 15.15 -1.52
CA LEU A 25 2.50 14.26 -2.23
C LEU A 25 3.24 14.96 -3.37
N LEU A 26 2.56 15.83 -4.10
CA LEU A 26 3.14 16.60 -5.20
C LEU A 26 4.21 17.57 -4.71
N LEU A 27 3.91 18.34 -3.66
CA LEU A 27 4.86 19.28 -3.08
C LEU A 27 6.07 18.56 -2.47
N LEU A 28 5.83 17.45 -1.76
CA LEU A 28 6.91 16.65 -1.20
C LEU A 28 7.81 16.07 -2.28
N SER A 29 7.24 15.44 -3.31
CA SER A 29 8.03 14.79 -4.35
C SER A 29 8.83 15.81 -5.15
N LEU A 30 8.24 16.93 -5.57
CA LEU A 30 8.97 18.02 -6.22
C LEU A 30 10.07 18.59 -5.32
N GLY A 31 9.76 18.83 -4.04
CA GLY A 31 10.73 19.34 -3.07
C GLY A 31 11.94 18.42 -2.90
N LEU A 32 11.71 17.11 -2.80
CA LEU A 32 12.78 16.12 -2.64
C LEU A 32 13.63 15.97 -3.90
N PHE A 33 13.03 16.00 -5.09
CA PHE A 33 13.80 15.96 -6.34
C PHE A 33 14.62 17.23 -6.54
N TYR A 34 14.06 18.40 -6.18
CA TYR A 34 14.77 19.67 -6.29
C TYR A 34 15.94 19.77 -5.30
N LEU A 35 15.75 19.32 -4.05
CA LEU A 35 16.78 19.37 -3.00
C LEU A 35 17.80 18.22 -3.11
N GLY A 36 17.41 17.07 -3.65
CA GLY A 36 18.20 15.84 -3.63
C GLY A 36 19.47 15.85 -4.49
N GLY A 37 19.63 16.86 -5.36
CA GLY A 37 20.81 17.07 -6.21
C GLY A 37 21.08 15.99 -7.26
N SER A 38 20.48 14.81 -7.15
CA SER A 38 20.54 13.68 -8.08
C SER A 38 19.22 12.90 -8.06
N PRO A 39 18.77 12.34 -9.20
CA PRO A 39 17.54 11.56 -9.27
C PRO A 39 17.50 10.38 -8.29
N GLU A 40 18.62 9.66 -8.12
CA GLU A 40 18.71 8.49 -7.24
C GLU A 40 18.50 8.83 -5.76
N LYS A 41 19.13 9.90 -5.26
CA LYS A 41 18.93 10.38 -3.88
C LYS A 41 17.50 10.88 -3.66
N GLY A 42 16.91 11.51 -4.69
CA GLY A 42 15.51 11.89 -4.70
C GLY A 42 14.60 10.68 -4.54
N ILE A 43 14.80 9.62 -5.35
CA ILE A 43 14.04 8.37 -5.30
C ILE A 43 14.19 7.70 -3.93
N LEU A 44 15.40 7.60 -3.39
CA LEU A 44 15.64 6.99 -2.07
C LEU A 44 14.88 7.71 -0.94
N SER A 45 14.95 9.05 -0.93
CA SER A 45 14.26 9.84 0.09
C SER A 45 12.75 9.73 -0.06
N LEU A 46 12.28 9.77 -1.30
CA LEU A 46 10.87 9.65 -1.65
C LEU A 46 10.33 8.25 -1.33
N LEU A 47 11.11 7.19 -1.56
CA LEU A 47 10.76 5.81 -1.20
C LEU A 47 10.39 5.69 0.27
N ASN A 48 11.26 6.15 1.16
CA ASN A 48 11.03 6.07 2.61
C ASN A 48 9.76 6.85 3.02
N LEU A 49 9.54 8.03 2.44
CA LEU A 49 8.35 8.81 2.71
C LEU A 49 7.08 8.17 2.16
N VAL A 50 7.11 7.63 0.94
CA VAL A 50 5.97 6.92 0.33
C VAL A 50 5.60 5.68 1.14
N LEU A 51 6.59 4.88 1.53
CA LEU A 51 6.39 3.67 2.32
C LEU A 51 5.83 3.93 3.72
N LEU A 52 6.01 5.13 4.27
CA LEU A 52 5.41 5.51 5.55
C LEU A 52 4.03 6.18 5.38
N THR A 53 3.94 7.17 4.50
CA THR A 53 2.78 8.06 4.37
C THR A 53 1.63 7.43 3.58
N VAL A 54 1.93 6.70 2.49
CA VAL A 54 0.88 6.11 1.63
C VAL A 54 0.08 5.04 2.37
N PRO A 55 0.70 4.07 3.08
CA PRO A 55 -0.04 3.15 3.95
C PRO A 55 -0.95 3.84 4.96
N LEU A 56 -0.42 4.85 5.65
CA LEU A 56 -1.13 5.56 6.72
C LEU A 56 -2.38 6.26 6.18
N ILE A 57 -2.21 7.05 5.12
CA ILE A 57 -3.32 7.81 4.53
C ILE A 57 -4.34 6.85 3.91
N SER A 58 -3.88 5.80 3.25
CA SER A 58 -4.76 4.78 2.66
C SER A 58 -5.63 4.10 3.71
N ILE A 59 -5.05 3.68 4.83
CA ILE A 59 -5.78 2.95 5.86
C ILE A 59 -6.77 3.86 6.61
N VAL A 60 -6.37 5.09 6.94
CA VAL A 60 -7.21 6.07 7.66
C VAL A 60 -8.35 6.56 6.77
N PHE A 61 -8.06 6.88 5.51
CA PHE A 61 -9.07 7.34 4.58
C PHE A 61 -10.09 6.25 4.28
N ALA A 62 -9.62 5.03 3.94
CA ALA A 62 -10.49 3.91 3.62
C ALA A 62 -11.41 3.53 4.79
N THR A 63 -10.88 3.49 6.03
CA THR A 63 -11.71 3.19 7.20
C THR A 63 -12.74 4.28 7.48
N THR A 64 -12.34 5.56 7.41
CA THR A 64 -13.25 6.68 7.62
C THR A 64 -14.34 6.72 6.56
N HIS A 65 -13.99 6.50 5.29
CA HIS A 65 -14.94 6.45 4.19
C HIS A 65 -15.94 5.31 4.37
N PHE A 66 -15.46 4.11 4.70
CA PHE A 66 -16.32 2.95 4.89
C PHE A 66 -17.40 3.19 5.97
N TYR A 67 -17.02 3.75 7.12
CA TYR A 67 -17.98 4.03 8.19
C TYR A 67 -18.94 5.17 7.86
N ASN A 68 -18.48 6.21 7.15
CA ASN A 68 -19.36 7.31 6.73
C ASN A 68 -20.34 6.88 5.63
N SER A 69 -19.92 5.99 4.74
CA SER A 69 -20.76 5.41 3.68
C SER A 69 -21.71 4.31 4.17
N TYR A 70 -21.70 3.96 5.46
CA TYR A 70 -22.45 2.82 5.96
C TYR A 70 -23.96 2.96 5.76
N GLU A 71 -24.53 4.13 6.06
CA GLU A 71 -25.94 4.44 5.82
C GLU A 71 -26.29 4.36 4.32
N PHE A 72 -25.39 4.84 3.44
CA PHE A 72 -25.57 4.73 2.00
C PHE A 72 -25.53 3.27 1.51
N MET A 73 -24.63 2.46 2.07
CA MET A 73 -24.56 1.03 1.77
C MET A 73 -25.84 0.30 2.20
N GLU A 74 -26.43 0.64 3.34
CA GLU A 74 -27.72 0.10 3.80
C GLU A 74 -28.85 0.43 2.82
N LEU A 75 -28.95 1.68 2.37
CA LEU A 75 -29.95 2.11 1.38
C LEU A 75 -29.82 1.37 0.04
N LEU A 76 -28.59 1.07 -0.38
CA LEU A 76 -28.34 0.32 -1.62
C LEU A 76 -28.72 -1.16 -1.54
N VAL A 77 -28.72 -1.76 -0.34
CA VAL A 77 -29.16 -3.14 -0.13
C VAL A 77 -30.67 -3.29 -0.31
N ALA A 78 -31.45 -2.22 -0.10
CA ALA A 78 -32.89 -2.22 -0.39
C ALA A 78 -33.21 -2.26 -1.90
N GLN A 79 -32.24 -1.93 -2.75
CA GLN A 79 -32.34 -2.08 -4.20
C GLN A 79 -31.92 -3.50 -4.63
N PRO A 80 -32.29 -3.98 -5.84
CA PRO A 80 -31.92 -5.31 -6.33
C PRO A 80 -30.43 -5.43 -6.71
N ILE A 81 -29.54 -5.11 -5.77
CA ILE A 81 -28.09 -5.12 -5.90
C ILE A 81 -27.52 -6.06 -4.84
N THR A 82 -26.76 -7.06 -5.28
CA THR A 82 -26.13 -8.02 -4.36
C THR A 82 -25.11 -7.31 -3.44
N ARG A 83 -25.12 -7.61 -2.13
CA ARG A 83 -24.18 -7.08 -1.12
C ARG A 83 -22.71 -7.13 -1.55
N GLN A 84 -22.29 -8.22 -2.20
CA GLN A 84 -20.93 -8.39 -2.72
C GLN A 84 -20.54 -7.34 -3.78
N LYS A 85 -21.50 -6.93 -4.63
CA LYS A 85 -21.27 -5.91 -5.67
C LYS A 85 -21.12 -4.53 -5.06
N ILE A 86 -21.87 -4.21 -4.00
CA ILE A 86 -21.77 -2.94 -3.27
C ILE A 86 -20.38 -2.84 -2.65
N PHE A 87 -20.00 -3.85 -1.86
CA PHE A 87 -18.68 -3.91 -1.20
C PHE A 87 -17.52 -3.78 -2.18
N LEU A 88 -17.53 -4.54 -3.29
CA LEU A 88 -16.44 -4.48 -4.26
C LEU A 88 -16.42 -3.14 -5.02
N SER A 89 -17.58 -2.53 -5.26
CA SER A 89 -17.64 -1.22 -5.91
C SER A 89 -17.06 -0.13 -5.01
N GLU A 90 -17.34 -0.19 -3.71
CA GLU A 90 -16.79 0.73 -2.70
C GLU A 90 -15.28 0.57 -2.57
N PHE A 91 -14.80 -0.67 -2.45
CA PHE A 91 -13.36 -0.97 -2.38
C PHE A 91 -12.63 -0.43 -3.61
N LEU A 92 -13.11 -0.74 -4.82
CA LEU A 92 -12.49 -0.27 -6.06
C LEU A 92 -12.58 1.24 -6.20
N GLY A 93 -13.70 1.87 -5.80
CA GLY A 93 -13.86 3.31 -5.83
C GLY A 93 -12.84 4.03 -4.95
N VAL A 94 -12.63 3.56 -3.73
CA VAL A 94 -11.62 4.10 -2.80
C VAL A 94 -10.20 3.83 -3.30
N ALA A 95 -9.89 2.58 -3.66
CA ALA A 95 -8.55 2.17 -4.09
C ALA A 95 -8.11 2.91 -5.37
N PHE A 96 -8.98 3.02 -6.38
CA PHE A 96 -8.66 3.74 -7.61
C PHE A 96 -8.53 5.24 -7.40
N SER A 97 -9.35 5.85 -6.53
CA SER A 97 -9.25 7.28 -6.23
C SER A 97 -7.93 7.63 -5.54
N LEU A 98 -7.54 6.84 -4.52
CA LEU A 98 -6.26 7.03 -3.84
C LEU A 98 -5.07 6.73 -4.77
N SER A 99 -5.19 5.71 -5.62
CA SER A 99 -4.18 5.39 -6.63
C SER A 99 -4.02 6.52 -7.65
N ALA A 100 -5.11 7.12 -8.12
CA ALA A 100 -5.07 8.25 -9.03
C ALA A 100 -4.40 9.47 -8.38
N ALA A 101 -4.75 9.77 -7.12
CA ALA A 101 -4.10 10.81 -6.33
C ALA A 101 -2.59 10.55 -6.17
N PHE A 102 -2.19 9.31 -5.90
CA PHE A 102 -0.79 8.92 -5.79
C PHE A 102 -0.04 9.03 -7.13
N VAL A 103 -0.63 8.61 -8.25
CA VAL A 103 -0.01 8.73 -9.58
C VAL A 103 0.17 10.20 -9.97
N VAL A 104 -0.79 11.06 -9.66
CA VAL A 104 -0.66 12.51 -9.91
C VAL A 104 0.38 13.14 -8.96
N GLY A 105 0.35 12.78 -7.68
CA GLY A 105 1.21 13.38 -6.66
C GLY A 105 2.67 12.92 -6.70
N VAL A 106 2.92 11.64 -6.98
CA VAL A 106 4.28 11.07 -7.02
C VAL A 106 4.67 10.64 -8.43
N GLY A 107 3.76 10.02 -9.17
CA GLY A 107 4.06 9.52 -10.52
C GLY A 107 4.48 10.62 -11.48
N LEU A 108 3.79 11.78 -11.51
CA LEU A 108 4.17 12.88 -12.40
C LEU A 108 5.56 13.45 -12.07
N PRO A 109 5.91 13.79 -10.81
CA PRO A 109 7.25 14.28 -10.48
C PRO A 109 8.37 13.25 -10.74
N VAL A 110 8.08 11.96 -10.54
CA VAL A 110 9.03 10.88 -10.86
C VAL A 110 9.29 10.78 -12.38
N LEU A 111 8.26 10.95 -13.21
CA LEU A 111 8.41 10.96 -14.67
C LEU A 111 9.20 12.18 -15.16
N VAL A 112 8.92 13.36 -14.61
CA VAL A 112 9.59 14.62 -15.00
C VAL A 112 11.06 14.65 -14.57
N SER A 113 11.39 14.04 -13.43
CA SER A 113 12.76 14.01 -12.90
C SER A 113 13.70 13.03 -13.62
N GLY A 114 13.23 12.28 -14.62
CA GLY A 114 14.06 11.36 -15.40
C GLY A 114 14.49 10.11 -14.63
N ALA A 115 13.71 9.70 -13.63
CA ALA A 115 13.99 8.60 -12.69
C ALA A 115 14.05 7.18 -13.31
N GLY A 116 13.96 7.06 -14.64
CA GLY A 116 14.13 5.80 -15.38
C GLY A 116 13.28 4.62 -14.88
N LEU A 117 13.86 3.42 -14.92
CA LEU A 117 13.21 2.17 -14.47
C LEU A 117 12.95 2.17 -12.96
N THR A 118 13.87 2.70 -12.15
CA THR A 118 13.71 2.81 -10.68
C THR A 118 12.47 3.59 -10.28
N GLY A 119 12.19 4.69 -10.99
CA GLY A 119 10.98 5.48 -10.78
C GLY A 119 9.70 4.68 -11.06
N LEU A 120 9.68 3.86 -12.10
CA LEU A 120 8.55 2.99 -12.42
C LEU A 120 8.31 1.95 -11.34
N PHE A 121 9.38 1.30 -10.82
CA PHE A 121 9.25 0.36 -9.70
C PHE A 121 8.69 1.04 -8.46
N LEU A 122 9.10 2.28 -8.15
CA LEU A 122 8.57 3.04 -7.04
C LEU A 122 7.08 3.35 -7.20
N VAL A 123 6.65 3.78 -8.38
CA VAL A 123 5.22 4.07 -8.65
C VAL A 123 4.39 2.79 -8.58
N LEU A 124 4.84 1.70 -9.20
CA LEU A 124 4.14 0.42 -9.14
C LEU A 124 4.02 -0.09 -7.71
N THR A 125 5.11 -0.07 -6.95
CA THR A 125 5.13 -0.48 -5.55
C THR A 125 4.16 0.35 -4.71
N GLY A 126 4.17 1.68 -4.87
CA GLY A 126 3.25 2.57 -4.17
C GLY A 126 1.79 2.25 -4.48
N LEU A 127 1.45 1.94 -5.74
CA LEU A 127 0.11 1.50 -6.13
C LEU A 127 -0.31 0.22 -5.42
N PHE A 128 0.53 -0.83 -5.46
CA PHE A 128 0.23 -2.09 -4.75
C PHE A 128 0.01 -1.86 -3.26
N ILE A 129 0.87 -1.06 -2.63
CA ILE A 129 0.75 -0.70 -1.22
C ILE A 129 -0.58 0.01 -0.94
N THR A 130 -1.00 0.96 -1.78
CA THR A 130 -2.32 1.59 -1.65
C THR A 130 -3.44 0.54 -1.64
N PHE A 131 -3.45 -0.38 -2.61
CA PHE A 131 -4.47 -1.44 -2.67
C PHE A 131 -4.45 -2.37 -1.45
N ILE A 132 -3.25 -2.75 -0.97
CA ILE A 132 -3.09 -3.62 0.20
C ILE A 132 -3.66 -2.95 1.45
N PHE A 133 -3.28 -1.70 1.72
CA PHE A 133 -3.73 -0.99 2.91
C PHE A 133 -5.22 -0.63 2.86
N VAL A 134 -5.78 -0.35 1.67
CA VAL A 134 -7.24 -0.22 1.52
C VAL A 134 -7.94 -1.56 1.80
N ALA A 135 -7.38 -2.68 1.35
CA ALA A 135 -7.97 -4.01 1.60
C ALA A 135 -7.92 -4.38 3.09
N LEU A 136 -6.81 -4.07 3.77
CA LEU A 136 -6.67 -4.24 5.22
C LEU A 136 -7.61 -3.32 6.01
N ALA A 137 -7.80 -2.07 5.58
CA ALA A 137 -8.78 -1.17 6.18
C ALA A 137 -10.20 -1.73 6.08
N PHE A 138 -10.59 -2.23 4.90
CA PHE A 138 -11.91 -2.82 4.71
C PHE A 138 -12.10 -4.09 5.55
N LEU A 139 -11.06 -4.93 5.67
CA LEU A 139 -11.06 -6.08 6.57
C LEU A 139 -11.30 -5.63 8.02
N ALA A 140 -10.53 -4.64 8.50
CA ALA A 140 -10.67 -4.06 9.83
C ALA A 140 -12.10 -3.57 10.09
N CYS A 141 -12.65 -2.76 9.19
CA CYS A 141 -14.01 -2.22 9.29
C CYS A 141 -15.10 -3.28 9.32
N VAL A 142 -14.94 -4.37 8.56
CA VAL A 142 -15.93 -5.44 8.53
C VAL A 142 -15.90 -6.27 9.82
N LEU A 143 -14.73 -6.40 10.46
CA LEU A 143 -14.55 -7.09 11.74
C LEU A 143 -15.10 -6.29 12.93
N THR A 144 -15.07 -4.96 12.87
CA THR A 144 -15.51 -4.09 13.98
C THR A 144 -16.78 -3.31 13.66
N ARG A 145 -17.78 -3.36 14.54
CA ARG A 145 -19.02 -2.57 14.36
C ARG A 145 -18.85 -1.08 14.68
N ASP A 146 -18.03 -0.78 15.68
CA ASP A 146 -17.80 0.57 16.18
C ASP A 146 -16.72 1.29 15.35
N LYS A 147 -17.04 2.51 14.90
CA LYS A 147 -16.14 3.37 14.11
C LYS A 147 -14.82 3.64 14.82
N ALA A 148 -14.86 3.93 16.12
CA ALA A 148 -13.65 4.23 16.89
C ALA A 148 -12.74 2.99 16.99
N LYS A 149 -13.33 1.82 17.25
CA LYS A 149 -12.59 0.55 17.33
C LYS A 149 -12.01 0.14 15.99
N GLY A 150 -12.74 0.34 14.89
CA GLY A 150 -12.26 0.02 13.55
C GLY A 150 -11.10 0.88 13.09
N ILE A 151 -11.17 2.19 13.34
CA ILE A 151 -10.05 3.10 13.08
C ILE A 151 -8.84 2.72 13.95
N GLY A 152 -9.05 2.43 15.24
CA GLY A 152 -7.97 1.99 16.14
C GLY A 152 -7.30 0.69 15.66
N PHE A 153 -8.08 -0.31 15.26
CA PHE A 153 -7.54 -1.58 14.75
C PHE A 153 -6.79 -1.40 13.43
N ALA A 154 -7.31 -0.59 12.52
CA ALA A 154 -6.62 -0.22 11.29
C ALA A 154 -5.28 0.48 11.57
N LEU A 155 -5.25 1.44 12.50
CA LEU A 155 -4.01 2.11 12.89
C LEU A 155 -3.00 1.15 13.52
N LEU A 156 -3.45 0.18 14.32
CA LEU A 156 -2.58 -0.87 14.86
C LEU A 156 -2.00 -1.76 13.76
N LEU A 157 -2.78 -2.12 12.73
CA LEU A 157 -2.28 -2.86 11.57
C LEU A 157 -1.20 -2.06 10.84
N TRP A 158 -1.44 -0.78 10.60
CA TRP A 158 -0.42 0.10 9.99
C TRP A 158 0.84 0.17 10.85
N PHE A 159 0.68 0.44 12.15
CA PHE A 159 1.81 0.54 13.08
C PHE A 159 2.62 -0.77 13.14
N PHE A 160 1.92 -1.92 13.09
CA PHE A 160 2.56 -3.22 13.04
C PHE A 160 3.44 -3.36 11.78
N PHE A 161 2.88 -3.20 10.58
CA PHE A 161 3.61 -3.41 9.33
C PHE A 161 4.66 -2.33 9.04
N ALA A 162 4.43 -1.09 9.45
CA ALA A 162 5.32 0.02 9.11
C ALA A 162 6.48 0.19 10.11
N LEU A 163 6.31 -0.22 11.38
CA LEU A 163 7.25 0.10 12.46
C LEU A 163 7.62 -1.12 13.30
N LEU A 164 6.64 -1.85 13.84
CA LEU A 164 6.96 -2.97 14.75
C LEU A 164 7.61 -4.15 14.03
N TYR A 165 7.19 -4.44 12.80
CA TYR A 165 7.67 -5.60 12.05
C TYR A 165 9.18 -5.55 11.86
N ASP A 166 9.72 -4.42 11.38
CA ASP A 166 11.16 -4.20 11.19
C ASP A 166 11.94 -4.43 12.49
N GLY A 167 11.42 -3.95 13.63
CA GLY A 167 12.02 -4.16 14.94
C GLY A 167 12.00 -5.62 15.40
N LEU A 168 10.90 -6.33 15.18
CA LEU A 168 10.79 -7.77 15.48
C LEU A 168 11.72 -8.61 14.62
N VAL A 169 11.78 -8.32 13.32
CA VAL A 169 12.71 -9.00 12.40
C VAL A 169 14.14 -8.77 12.84
N LEU A 170 14.52 -7.54 13.20
CA LEU A 170 15.86 -7.22 13.69
C LEU A 170 16.20 -8.01 14.96
N LEU A 171 15.28 -8.08 15.93
CA LEU A 171 15.49 -8.87 17.16
C LEU A 171 15.69 -10.35 16.86
N ILE A 172 14.91 -10.93 15.95
CA ILE A 172 15.05 -12.33 15.56
C ILE A 172 16.39 -12.56 14.86
N LEU A 173 16.73 -11.73 13.86
CA LEU A 173 17.99 -11.86 13.13
C LEU A 173 19.21 -11.69 14.05
N TYR A 174 19.13 -10.79 15.03
CA TYR A 174 20.19 -10.61 16.02
C TYR A 174 20.33 -11.84 16.93
N SER A 175 19.21 -12.37 17.43
CA SER A 175 19.19 -13.51 18.36
C SER A 175 19.68 -14.82 17.74
N PHE A 176 19.51 -14.98 16.42
CA PHE A 176 19.90 -16.19 15.68
C PHE A 176 21.09 -15.93 14.75
N SER A 177 21.91 -14.93 15.04
CA SER A 177 23.04 -14.51 14.19
C SER A 177 24.10 -15.61 13.95
N ASP A 178 24.14 -16.63 14.81
CA ASP A 178 25.01 -17.81 14.66
C ASP A 178 24.56 -18.79 13.56
N TYR A 179 23.35 -18.64 13.01
CA TYR A 179 22.79 -19.51 11.97
C TYR A 179 22.77 -18.83 10.59
N PRO A 180 22.73 -19.59 9.48
CA PRO A 180 22.53 -19.01 8.15
C PRO A 180 21.11 -18.45 8.02
N LEU A 181 20.98 -17.12 8.17
CA LEU A 181 19.70 -16.40 8.21
C LEU A 181 19.21 -15.87 6.85
N GLU A 182 19.90 -16.23 5.76
CA GLU A 182 19.62 -15.73 4.41
C GLU A 182 18.18 -16.01 3.94
N TYR A 183 17.76 -17.29 3.95
CA TYR A 183 16.40 -17.68 3.55
C TYR A 183 15.32 -17.27 4.55
N PRO A 184 15.53 -17.40 5.89
CA PRO A 184 14.60 -16.87 6.87
C PRO A 184 14.36 -15.35 6.74
N ALA A 185 15.41 -14.57 6.50
CA ALA A 185 15.28 -13.12 6.29
C ALA A 185 14.43 -12.80 5.06
N LEU A 186 14.63 -13.52 3.95
CA LEU A 186 13.82 -13.36 2.73
C LEU A 186 12.36 -13.70 2.98
N ALA A 187 12.07 -14.78 3.71
CA ALA A 187 10.71 -15.15 4.08
C ALA A 187 10.03 -14.09 4.97
N MET A 188 10.77 -13.51 5.92
CA MET A 188 10.27 -12.40 6.75
C MET A 188 10.00 -11.16 5.91
N THR A 189 10.88 -10.78 4.99
CA THR A 189 10.61 -9.66 4.08
C THR A 189 9.36 -9.93 3.22
N ALA A 190 9.15 -11.16 2.75
CA ALA A 190 7.96 -11.52 1.98
C ALA A 190 6.63 -11.39 2.77
N LEU A 191 6.69 -11.51 4.11
CA LEU A 191 5.55 -11.34 4.99
C LEU A 191 5.20 -9.87 5.26
N ASN A 192 6.08 -8.91 4.93
CA ASN A 192 5.79 -7.50 5.03
C ASN A 192 5.73 -6.85 3.63
N PRO A 193 4.54 -6.44 3.14
CA PRO A 193 4.44 -5.82 1.82
C PRO A 193 5.20 -4.50 1.71
N ILE A 194 5.41 -3.78 2.83
CA ILE A 194 6.20 -2.55 2.86
C ILE A 194 7.68 -2.86 2.59
N ASP A 195 8.24 -3.85 3.29
CA ASP A 195 9.64 -4.25 3.12
C ASP A 195 9.90 -4.88 1.75
N LEU A 196 9.00 -5.74 1.29
CA LEU A 196 9.14 -6.35 -0.03
C LEU A 196 9.14 -5.25 -1.11
N GLY A 197 8.25 -4.26 -1.00
CA GLY A 197 8.25 -3.08 -1.86
C GLY A 197 9.54 -2.26 -1.77
N ARG A 198 10.05 -2.04 -0.55
CA ARG A 198 11.31 -1.35 -0.29
C ARG A 198 12.47 -2.02 -1.02
N ILE A 199 12.63 -3.33 -0.83
CA ILE A 199 13.72 -4.09 -1.45
C ILE A 199 13.60 -4.09 -2.97
N MET A 200 12.40 -4.24 -3.53
CA MET A 200 12.22 -4.18 -5.00
C MET A 200 12.71 -2.87 -5.61
N VAL A 201 12.45 -1.73 -4.95
CA VAL A 201 12.94 -0.42 -5.43
C VAL A 201 14.45 -0.29 -5.22
N LEU A 202 14.97 -0.71 -4.07
CA LEU A 202 16.40 -0.63 -3.74
C LEU A 202 17.28 -1.49 -4.63
N LEU A 203 16.82 -2.67 -5.07
CA LEU A 203 17.58 -3.53 -5.98
C LEU A 203 17.80 -2.92 -7.36
N ASN A 204 16.89 -2.04 -7.79
CA ASN A 204 17.01 -1.32 -9.05
C ASN A 204 17.87 -0.05 -8.91
N LEU A 205 18.12 0.41 -7.70
CA LEU A 205 19.09 1.46 -7.43
C LEU A 205 20.50 0.83 -7.41
N ASP A 206 21.49 1.49 -8.01
CA ASP A 206 22.91 1.06 -7.95
C ASP A 206 23.51 1.13 -6.52
N VAL A 207 22.66 1.46 -5.54
CA VAL A 207 22.86 1.42 -4.10
C VAL A 207 22.74 -0.02 -3.55
N SER A 208 22.35 -1.01 -4.38
CA SER A 208 22.32 -2.44 -4.00
C SER A 208 23.65 -2.96 -3.42
N ALA A 209 24.79 -2.37 -3.80
CA ALA A 209 26.10 -2.70 -3.24
C ALA A 209 26.27 -2.30 -1.75
N LEU A 210 25.49 -1.33 -1.26
CA LEU A 210 25.52 -0.85 0.12
C LEU A 210 24.70 -1.73 1.08
N MET A 211 23.91 -2.67 0.56
CA MET A 211 23.11 -3.61 1.35
C MET A 211 23.92 -4.81 1.89
N GLY A 212 25.22 -4.87 1.61
CA GLY A 212 26.11 -5.92 2.09
C GLY A 212 25.81 -7.30 1.47
N TYR A 213 26.23 -8.36 2.15
CA TYR A 213 26.14 -9.74 1.67
C TYR A 213 24.69 -10.23 1.46
N THR A 214 23.74 -9.81 2.31
CA THR A 214 22.32 -10.11 2.14
C THR A 214 21.71 -9.41 0.92
N GLY A 215 22.19 -8.22 0.58
CA GLY A 215 21.84 -7.50 -0.65
C GLY A 215 22.21 -8.27 -1.92
N ALA A 216 23.34 -8.96 -1.94
CA ALA A 216 23.76 -9.78 -3.07
C ALA A 216 22.83 -10.98 -3.29
N LEU A 217 22.37 -11.62 -2.21
CA LEU A 217 21.38 -12.69 -2.27
C LEU A 217 20.02 -12.19 -2.73
N TYR A 218 19.57 -11.04 -2.21
CA TYR A 218 18.34 -10.40 -2.71
C TYR A 218 18.45 -10.05 -4.19
N LYS A 219 19.59 -9.55 -4.66
CA LYS A 219 19.81 -9.27 -6.08
C LYS A 219 19.78 -10.53 -6.94
N ASN A 220 20.37 -11.63 -6.48
CA ASN A 220 20.36 -12.90 -7.20
C ASN A 220 18.96 -13.53 -7.27
N ILE A 221 18.19 -13.48 -6.17
CA ILE A 221 16.88 -14.12 -6.08
C ILE A 221 15.79 -13.20 -6.65
N LEU A 222 15.66 -11.99 -6.11
CA LEU A 222 14.60 -11.03 -6.44
C LEU A 222 14.92 -10.14 -7.64
N GLY A 223 16.21 -9.98 -8.00
CA GLY A 223 16.62 -9.22 -9.20
C GLY A 223 16.48 -10.01 -10.50
N SER A 224 16.27 -11.33 -10.42
CA SER A 224 15.93 -12.14 -11.59
C SER A 224 14.52 -11.81 -12.09
N SER A 225 14.25 -11.97 -13.39
CA SER A 225 12.91 -11.76 -13.97
C SER A 225 11.84 -12.64 -13.28
N TRP A 226 12.23 -13.83 -12.85
CA TRP A 226 11.40 -14.74 -12.05
C TRP A 226 11.13 -14.18 -10.66
N GLY A 227 12.16 -13.67 -9.98
CA GLY A 227 12.07 -13.03 -8.67
C GLY A 227 11.13 -11.83 -8.66
N ILE A 228 11.27 -10.94 -9.64
CA ILE A 228 10.40 -9.76 -9.81
C ILE A 228 8.93 -10.20 -9.96
N SER A 229 8.69 -11.22 -10.80
CA SER A 229 7.34 -11.76 -11.03
C SER A 229 6.75 -12.37 -9.76
N LEU A 230 7.58 -13.09 -8.98
CA LEU A 230 7.20 -13.68 -7.70
C LEU A 230 6.86 -12.60 -6.66
N SER A 231 7.67 -11.54 -6.56
CA SER A 231 7.42 -10.42 -5.65
C SER A 231 6.11 -9.70 -5.95
N PHE A 232 5.83 -9.38 -7.22
CA PHE A 232 4.53 -8.82 -7.60
C PHE A 232 3.38 -9.80 -7.37
N GLY A 233 3.60 -11.10 -7.56
CA GLY A 233 2.64 -12.15 -7.20
C GLY A 233 2.30 -12.14 -5.71
N LEU A 234 3.31 -11.99 -4.84
CA LEU A 234 3.12 -11.87 -3.39
C LEU A 234 2.39 -10.59 -3.00
N LEU A 235 2.71 -9.44 -3.61
CA LEU A 235 1.96 -8.19 -3.40
C LEU A 235 0.50 -8.34 -3.80
N MET A 236 0.24 -9.04 -4.91
CA MET A 236 -1.13 -9.28 -5.37
C MET A 236 -1.89 -10.23 -4.43
N LEU A 237 -1.19 -11.22 -3.87
CA LEU A 237 -1.74 -12.10 -2.83
C LEU A 237 -2.09 -11.31 -1.56
N TRP A 238 -1.26 -10.34 -1.16
CA TRP A 238 -1.55 -9.41 -0.08
C TRP A 238 -2.76 -8.49 -0.33
N ILE A 239 -3.17 -8.29 -1.59
CA ILE A 239 -4.44 -7.60 -1.91
C ILE A 239 -5.60 -8.58 -1.82
N VAL A 240 -5.46 -9.74 -2.47
CA VAL A 240 -6.55 -10.70 -2.65
C VAL A 240 -6.96 -11.37 -1.34
N LEU A 241 -6.01 -11.75 -0.47
CA LEU A 241 -6.32 -12.41 0.80
C LEU A 241 -7.21 -11.57 1.74
N PRO A 242 -6.85 -10.33 2.11
CA PRO A 242 -7.70 -9.50 2.97
C PRO A 242 -9.01 -9.12 2.27
N LEU A 243 -8.99 -8.85 0.96
CA LEU A 243 -10.20 -8.53 0.21
C LEU A 243 -11.22 -9.69 0.20
N LEU A 244 -10.77 -10.92 -0.08
CA LEU A 244 -11.64 -12.10 -0.07
C LEU A 244 -12.17 -12.40 1.33
N SER A 245 -11.33 -12.25 2.35
CA SER A 245 -11.72 -12.42 3.75
C SER A 245 -12.79 -11.40 4.15
N ALA A 246 -12.56 -10.12 3.86
CA ALA A 246 -13.50 -9.04 4.14
C ALA A 246 -14.83 -9.24 3.38
N LYS A 247 -14.76 -9.61 2.08
CA LYS A 247 -15.94 -9.91 1.25
C LYS A 247 -16.79 -11.04 1.84
N ARG A 248 -16.15 -12.14 2.28
CA ARG A 248 -16.85 -13.29 2.87
C ARG A 248 -17.56 -12.89 4.16
N ILE A 249 -16.88 -12.16 5.04
CA ILE A 249 -17.45 -11.72 6.32
C ILE A 249 -18.61 -10.74 6.07
N PHE A 250 -18.44 -9.76 5.17
CA PHE A 250 -19.48 -8.79 4.83
C PHE A 250 -20.73 -9.46 4.25
N SER A 251 -20.58 -10.51 3.43
CA SER A 251 -21.73 -11.22 2.85
C SER A 251 -22.58 -11.96 3.87
N ARG A 252 -22.00 -12.36 5.00
CA ARG A 252 -22.68 -13.07 6.09
C ARG A 252 -23.19 -12.14 7.18
N ARG A 253 -22.82 -10.87 7.13
CA ARG A 253 -23.19 -9.88 8.14
C ARG A 253 -24.60 -9.38 7.85
N ASP A 254 -25.43 -9.31 8.89
CA ASP A 254 -26.71 -8.64 8.82
C ASP A 254 -26.45 -7.15 8.73
N VAL A 255 -26.80 -6.60 7.56
CA VAL A 255 -26.86 -5.20 7.18
C VAL A 255 -28.31 -4.95 6.83
#